data_AF-A0AAW0WGS3-F1
#
_entry.id   AF-A0AAW0WGS3-F1
#
_cell.length_a   1.000
_cell.length_b   1.000
_cell.length_c   1.000
_cell.angle_alpha   90.00
_cell.angle_beta   90.00
_cell.angle_gamma   90.00
#
_symmetry.space_group_name_H-M   'P 1'
#
loop_
_entity.id
_entity.type
_entity.pdbx_description
1 polymer ?
#
loop_
_entity_poly.entity_id
_entity_poly.type
_entity_poly.pdbx_seq_one_letter_code
_entity_poly.pdbx_strand_id
1 'polypeptide(L)'
;MSEFSLRRQARLRREYLYRKSMEGRHAAMQQRKDTIKASLKEGKEIPTALQKKALRLMAAGDWDDPGPQLAVELGGEAAGGSTNVDDEYRWAGVEDPKIVITTSRDPSSKLKQFAKEVKLLFPNSQRLNRGNYANKQLVEACCANQVTDFIILHETRHSTFSSICFQFLKMRAKELFLSLIGMTGSFSDSIFTRKLMVEKTLLFMR
;
A
#
# COMPACT_ATOMS: atom_id res chain seq x y z
N MET A 1 -0.36 12.72 -22.52
CA MET A 1 -0.68 11.31 -22.22
C MET A 1 -1.46 10.75 -23.39
N SER A 2 -1.06 9.62 -23.99
CA SER A 2 -1.96 8.95 -24.94
C SER A 2 -3.16 8.43 -24.16
N GLU A 3 -4.36 8.66 -24.69
CA GLU A 3 -5.65 8.30 -24.09
C GLU A 3 -5.72 6.82 -23.64
N PHE A 4 -4.89 5.97 -24.26
CA PHE A 4 -4.70 4.55 -23.99
C PHE A 4 -4.22 4.24 -22.56
N SER A 5 -3.37 5.07 -21.95
CA SER A 5 -2.85 4.85 -20.59
C SER A 5 -3.92 5.06 -19.51
N LEU A 6 -4.84 6.01 -19.71
CA LEU A 6 -5.91 6.33 -18.77
C LEU A 6 -7.01 5.24 -18.79
N ARG A 7 -7.39 4.79 -19.98
CA ARG A 7 -8.38 3.70 -20.14
C ARG A 7 -7.88 2.40 -19.53
N ARG A 8 -6.59 2.08 -19.70
CA ARG A 8 -5.94 0.91 -19.08
C ARG A 8 -5.96 1.00 -17.56
N GLN A 9 -5.57 2.14 -16.97
CA GLN A 9 -5.61 2.33 -15.51
C GLN A 9 -7.03 2.22 -14.95
N ALA A 10 -8.02 2.85 -15.59
CA ALA A 10 -9.42 2.77 -15.18
C ALA A 10 -9.97 1.33 -15.27
N ARG A 11 -9.56 0.55 -16.27
CA ARG A 11 -9.88 -0.88 -16.36
C ARG A 11 -9.26 -1.68 -15.21
N LEU A 12 -7.94 -1.55 -15.00
CA LEU A 12 -7.21 -2.25 -13.95
C LEU A 12 -7.74 -1.96 -12.54
N ARG A 13 -8.22 -0.73 -12.31
CA ARG A 13 -8.87 -0.33 -11.06
C ARG A 13 -10.22 -1.00 -10.88
N ARG A 14 -11.06 -1.04 -11.92
CA ARG A 14 -12.36 -1.75 -11.88
C ARG A 14 -12.18 -3.25 -11.63
N GLU A 15 -11.23 -3.87 -12.33
CA GLU A 15 -10.90 -5.29 -12.13
C GLU A 15 -10.42 -5.58 -10.70
N TYR A 16 -9.64 -4.68 -10.10
CA TYR A 16 -9.20 -4.81 -8.72
C TYR A 16 -10.34 -4.67 -7.71
N LEU A 17 -11.16 -3.63 -7.85
CA LEU A 17 -12.33 -3.44 -6.98
C LEU A 17 -13.26 -4.65 -7.04
N TYR A 18 -13.46 -5.21 -8.24
CA TYR A 18 -14.22 -6.44 -8.41
C TYR A 18 -13.57 -7.62 -7.67
N ARG A 19 -12.27 -7.85 -7.87
CA ARG A 19 -11.52 -8.92 -7.18
C ARG A 19 -11.59 -8.79 -5.66
N LYS A 20 -11.34 -7.61 -5.12
CA LYS A 20 -11.41 -7.28 -3.69
C LYS A 20 -12.81 -7.49 -3.11
N SER A 21 -13.85 -7.18 -3.89
CA SER A 21 -15.24 -7.43 -3.46
C SER A 21 -15.57 -8.93 -3.34
N MET A 22 -14.92 -9.77 -4.15
CA MET A 22 -15.09 -11.23 -4.13
C MET A 22 -14.20 -11.90 -3.09
N GLU A 23 -13.06 -11.30 -2.76
CA GLU A 23 -12.06 -11.81 -1.83
C GLU A 23 -12.66 -12.23 -0.48
N GLY A 24 -13.50 -11.40 0.14
CA GLY A 24 -14.15 -11.76 1.42
C GLY A 24 -15.04 -13.01 1.33
N ARG A 25 -15.72 -13.21 0.18
CA ARG A 25 -16.52 -14.43 -0.06
C ARG A 25 -15.62 -15.64 -0.27
N HIS A 26 -14.53 -15.48 -1.04
CA HIS A 26 -13.54 -16.53 -1.27
C HIS A 26 -12.83 -16.93 0.02
N ALA A 27 -12.41 -15.96 0.85
CA ALA A 27 -11.79 -16.19 2.14
C ALA A 27 -12.71 -16.95 3.11
N ALA A 28 -13.98 -16.56 3.20
CA ALA A 28 -14.96 -17.28 4.02
C ALA A 28 -15.21 -18.71 3.50
N MET A 29 -15.18 -18.92 2.18
CA MET A 29 -15.29 -20.26 1.59
C MET A 29 -14.03 -21.10 1.85
N GLN A 30 -12.85 -20.51 1.75
CA GLN A 30 -11.58 -21.16 2.02
C GLN A 30 -11.47 -21.59 3.48
N GLN A 31 -11.82 -20.70 4.42
CA GLN A 31 -11.85 -21.02 5.85
C GLN A 31 -12.74 -22.23 6.15
N ARG A 32 -13.89 -22.35 5.48
CA ARG A 32 -14.77 -23.51 5.62
C ARG A 32 -14.15 -24.78 5.06
N LYS A 33 -13.48 -24.72 3.90
CA LYS A 33 -12.73 -25.84 3.32
C LYS A 33 -11.61 -26.29 4.24
N ASP A 34 -10.85 -25.34 4.80
CA ASP A 34 -9.72 -25.62 5.69
C ASP A 34 -10.20 -26.24 7.01
N THR A 35 -11.33 -25.77 7.56
CA THR A 35 -11.95 -26.37 8.75
C THR A 35 -12.34 -27.83 8.49
N ILE A 36 -12.95 -28.14 7.34
CA ILE A 36 -13.29 -29.51 6.96
C ILE A 36 -12.02 -30.37 6.81
N LYS A 37 -11.00 -29.86 6.10
CA LYS A 37 -9.70 -30.53 5.94
C LYS A 37 -9.05 -30.80 7.31
N ALA A 38 -9.12 -29.86 8.25
CA ALA A 38 -8.58 -30.01 9.61
C ALA A 38 -9.32 -31.07 10.42
N SER A 39 -10.66 -31.03 10.44
CA SER A 39 -11.49 -32.06 11.13
C SER A 39 -11.18 -33.46 10.62
N LEU A 40 -10.99 -33.63 9.31
CA LEU A 40 -10.65 -34.92 8.71
C LEU A 40 -9.25 -35.40 9.08
N LYS A 41 -8.26 -34.50 9.11
CA LYS A 41 -6.89 -34.83 9.55
C LYS A 41 -6.85 -35.24 11.02
N GLU A 42 -7.61 -34.56 11.88
CA GLU A 42 -7.66 -34.83 13.32
C GLU A 42 -8.61 -35.97 13.70
N GLY A 43 -9.40 -36.49 12.75
CA GLY A 43 -10.42 -37.51 13.01
C GLY A 43 -11.59 -37.02 13.87
N LYS A 44 -11.83 -35.70 13.94
CA LYS A 44 -12.92 -35.09 14.69
C LYS A 44 -14.18 -34.96 13.84
N GLU A 45 -15.34 -34.92 14.49
CA GLU A 45 -16.61 -34.69 13.81
C GLU A 45 -16.64 -33.30 13.13
N ILE A 46 -17.16 -33.25 11.90
CA ILE A 46 -17.32 -32.00 11.16
C ILE A 46 -18.41 -31.15 11.83
N PRO A 47 -18.24 -29.83 11.99
CA PRO A 47 -19.26 -28.94 12.55
C PRO A 47 -20.61 -29.08 11.84
N THR A 48 -21.70 -29.12 12.61
CA THR A 48 -23.07 -29.37 12.13
C THR A 48 -23.51 -28.42 11.01
N ALA A 49 -23.08 -27.15 11.04
CA ALA A 49 -23.36 -26.16 10.01
C ALA A 49 -22.69 -26.47 8.64
N LEU A 50 -21.58 -27.22 8.64
CA LEU A 50 -20.80 -27.55 7.45
C LEU A 50 -21.11 -28.95 6.89
N GLN A 51 -21.62 -29.87 7.71
CA GLN A 51 -21.90 -31.26 7.32
C GLN A 51 -22.69 -31.38 6.00
N LYS A 52 -23.78 -30.63 5.84
CA LYS A 52 -24.62 -30.67 4.62
C LYS A 52 -23.89 -30.17 3.36
N LYS A 53 -22.90 -29.27 3.52
CA LYS A 53 -22.12 -28.68 2.42
C LYS A 53 -20.76 -29.35 2.25
N ALA A 54 -20.37 -30.25 3.15
CA ALA A 54 -19.03 -30.80 3.24
C ALA A 54 -18.61 -31.53 1.95
N LEU A 55 -19.47 -32.41 1.43
CA LEU A 55 -19.20 -33.14 0.19
C LEU A 55 -18.94 -32.22 -1.00
N ARG A 56 -19.74 -31.15 -1.15
CA ARG A 56 -19.56 -30.17 -2.24
C ARG A 56 -18.30 -29.34 -2.06
N LEU A 57 -18.00 -28.92 -0.83
CA LEU A 57 -16.81 -28.12 -0.52
C LEU A 57 -15.52 -28.92 -0.68
N MET A 58 -15.57 -30.22 -0.36
CA MET A 58 -14.47 -31.16 -0.55
C MET A 58 -14.20 -31.41 -2.03
N ALA A 59 -15.23 -31.76 -2.82
CA ALA A 59 -15.08 -31.94 -4.26
C ALA A 59 -14.58 -30.66 -4.96
N ALA A 60 -14.99 -29.49 -4.48
CA ALA A 60 -14.48 -28.21 -4.97
C ALA A 60 -13.07 -27.85 -4.43
N GLY A 61 -12.59 -28.55 -3.41
CA GLY A 61 -11.27 -28.39 -2.83
C GLY A 61 -10.20 -29.27 -3.46
N ASP A 62 -10.60 -30.35 -4.15
CA ASP A 62 -9.70 -31.23 -4.90
C ASP A 62 -9.08 -30.51 -6.12
N TRP A 63 -9.74 -29.45 -6.61
CA TRP A 63 -9.26 -28.58 -7.68
C TRP A 63 -8.54 -27.32 -7.18
N ASP A 64 -8.38 -27.14 -5.86
CA ASP A 64 -7.60 -26.01 -5.34
C ASP A 64 -6.11 -26.25 -5.59
N ASP A 65 -5.42 -25.25 -6.14
CA ASP A 65 -3.97 -25.32 -6.39
C ASP A 65 -3.19 -25.28 -5.06
N PRO A 66 -2.43 -26.33 -4.71
CA PRO A 66 -1.59 -26.34 -3.52
C PRO A 66 -0.29 -25.54 -3.70
N GLY A 67 0.02 -25.10 -4.93
CA GLY A 67 1.26 -24.42 -5.30
C GLY A 67 1.67 -23.26 -4.37
N PRO A 68 0.76 -22.35 -3.99
CA PRO A 68 1.12 -21.25 -3.08
C PRO A 68 1.55 -21.72 -1.69
N GLN A 69 0.91 -22.76 -1.15
CA GLN A 69 1.21 -23.31 0.17
C GLN A 69 2.53 -24.11 0.14
N LEU A 70 2.72 -24.91 -0.91
CA LEU A 70 3.96 -25.66 -1.14
C LEU A 70 5.17 -24.73 -1.35
N ALA A 71 5.00 -23.60 -2.04
CA ALA A 71 6.08 -22.64 -2.25
C ALA A 71 6.56 -22.03 -0.92
N VAL A 72 5.65 -21.70 -0.01
CA VAL A 72 5.97 -21.22 1.35
C VAL A 72 6.70 -22.30 2.15
N GLU A 73 6.22 -23.54 2.13
CA GLU A 73 6.84 -24.67 2.84
C GLU A 73 8.25 -25.00 2.32
N LEU A 74 8.49 -24.81 1.02
CA LEU A 74 9.79 -25.02 0.37
C LEU A 74 10.75 -23.81 0.51
N GLY A 75 10.36 -22.77 1.26
CA GLY A 75 11.19 -21.59 1.50
C GLY A 75 11.34 -20.67 0.28
N GLY A 76 10.50 -20.84 -0.75
CA GLY A 76 10.42 -19.92 -1.88
C GLY A 76 9.58 -18.69 -1.53
N GLU A 77 9.91 -17.54 -2.11
CA GLU A 77 8.98 -16.41 -2.14
C GLU A 77 7.73 -16.88 -2.87
N ALA A 78 6.59 -16.90 -2.17
CA ALA A 78 5.35 -17.42 -2.73
C ALA A 78 4.96 -16.60 -3.95
N ALA A 79 5.29 -17.11 -5.14
CA ALA A 79 4.92 -16.52 -6.41
C ALA A 79 3.42 -16.71 -6.63
N GLY A 80 2.60 -15.96 -5.89
CA GLY A 80 1.16 -15.88 -6.10
C GLY A 80 0.25 -16.19 -4.90
N GLY A 81 0.73 -16.44 -3.69
CA GLY A 81 -0.22 -16.57 -2.57
C GLY A 81 0.37 -16.65 -1.17
N SER A 82 -0.28 -15.92 -0.25
CA SER A 82 -0.07 -15.94 1.20
C SER A 82 1.20 -15.30 1.77
N THR A 83 1.85 -14.38 1.06
CA THR A 83 2.46 -13.27 1.81
C THR A 83 1.32 -12.36 2.24
N ASN A 84 1.17 -12.11 3.54
CA ASN A 84 0.23 -11.16 4.15
C ASN A 84 0.54 -9.68 3.77
N VAL A 85 1.05 -9.47 2.56
CA VAL A 85 1.50 -8.21 2.00
C VAL A 85 0.43 -7.79 1.00
N ASP A 86 -0.06 -6.57 1.16
CA ASP A 86 -1.05 -5.95 0.30
C ASP A 86 -0.74 -6.15 -1.19
N ASP A 87 -1.78 -6.39 -1.99
CA ASP A 87 -1.70 -6.64 -3.45
C ASP A 87 -0.96 -5.48 -4.19
N GLU A 88 -0.97 -4.28 -3.60
CA GLU A 88 -0.25 -3.07 -4.03
C GLU A 88 1.28 -3.21 -3.97
N TYR A 89 1.78 -4.03 -3.04
CA TYR A 89 3.19 -4.23 -2.74
C TYR A 89 3.72 -5.57 -3.19
N ARG A 90 2.97 -6.30 -4.03
CA ARG A 90 3.35 -7.62 -4.56
C ARG A 90 4.71 -7.65 -5.29
N TRP A 91 5.24 -6.50 -5.70
CA TRP A 91 6.55 -6.36 -6.34
C TRP A 91 7.61 -5.70 -5.44
N ALA A 92 7.34 -5.57 -4.14
CA ALA A 92 8.32 -5.07 -3.18
C ALA A 92 9.55 -5.98 -3.18
N GLY A 93 10.74 -5.38 -3.19
CA GLY A 93 12.02 -6.10 -3.24
C GLY A 93 12.58 -6.36 -4.65
N VAL A 94 11.77 -6.22 -5.71
CA VAL A 94 12.24 -6.43 -7.10
C VAL A 94 12.83 -5.15 -7.72
N GLU A 95 12.24 -3.99 -7.43
CA GLU A 95 12.65 -2.68 -7.97
C GLU A 95 12.79 -1.67 -6.84
N ASP A 96 13.86 -0.86 -6.87
CA ASP A 96 14.08 0.20 -5.90
C ASP A 96 12.99 1.29 -6.01
N PRO A 97 12.43 1.76 -4.88
CA PRO A 97 11.38 2.77 -4.90
C PRO A 97 11.94 4.10 -5.40
N LYS A 98 11.26 4.69 -6.39
CA LYS A 98 11.54 6.03 -6.90
C LYS A 98 10.59 7.01 -6.23
N ILE A 99 11.11 7.74 -5.25
CA ILE A 99 10.30 8.64 -4.40
C ILE A 99 10.49 10.09 -4.87
N VAL A 100 9.39 10.81 -5.06
CA VAL A 100 9.41 12.25 -5.34
C VAL A 100 8.76 13.03 -4.20
N ILE A 101 9.47 14.04 -3.70
CA ILE A 101 9.01 14.93 -2.62
C ILE A 101 8.74 16.32 -3.20
N THR A 102 7.55 16.84 -2.97
CA THR A 102 7.17 18.24 -3.27
C THR A 102 6.61 18.93 -2.03
N THR A 103 6.62 20.26 -2.04
CA THR A 103 5.95 21.10 -1.03
C THR A 103 4.60 21.62 -1.54
N SER A 104 3.91 22.36 -0.67
CA SER A 104 2.81 23.27 -1.02
C SER A 104 3.25 24.36 -2.03
N ARG A 105 2.28 25.11 -2.57
CA ARG A 105 2.50 26.16 -3.59
C ARG A 105 3.41 27.28 -3.08
N ASP A 106 3.19 27.77 -1.86
CA ASP A 106 3.96 28.85 -1.24
C ASP A 106 4.59 28.37 0.09
N PRO A 107 5.70 27.62 0.03
CA PRO A 107 6.30 27.03 1.21
C PRO A 107 7.10 28.04 2.04
N SER A 108 6.95 27.99 3.37
CA SER A 108 7.78 28.74 4.32
C SER A 108 9.25 28.31 4.25
N SER A 109 10.16 29.15 4.75
CA SER A 109 11.58 28.80 4.94
C SER A 109 11.76 27.54 5.78
N LYS A 110 10.93 27.38 6.83
CA LYS A 110 10.90 26.19 7.69
C LYS A 110 10.49 24.94 6.91
N LEU A 111 9.44 25.02 6.11
CA LEU A 111 8.99 23.88 5.29
C LEU A 111 10.03 23.50 4.23
N LYS A 112 10.75 24.47 3.66
CA LYS A 112 11.87 24.21 2.73
C LYS A 112 13.03 23.49 3.42
N GLN A 113 13.34 23.82 4.68
CA GLN A 113 14.35 23.11 5.47
C GLN A 113 13.89 21.68 5.78
N PHE A 114 12.66 21.52 6.24
CA PHE A 114 12.07 20.23 6.54
C PHE A 114 12.02 19.30 5.31
N ALA A 115 11.68 19.83 4.14
CA ALA A 115 11.71 19.06 2.89
C ALA A 115 13.11 18.50 2.56
N LYS A 116 14.19 19.19 2.97
CA LYS A 116 15.56 18.67 2.83
C LYS A 116 15.83 17.55 3.82
N GLU A 117 15.35 17.66 5.05
CA GLU A 117 15.48 16.60 6.06
C GLU A 117 14.74 15.33 5.63
N VAL A 118 13.53 15.48 5.09
CA VAL A 118 12.75 14.34 4.55
C VAL A 118 13.47 13.69 3.37
N LYS A 119 14.11 14.48 2.51
CA LYS A 119 14.95 13.93 1.43
C LYS A 119 16.12 13.10 1.98
N LEU A 120 16.73 13.54 3.08
CA LEU A 120 17.81 12.78 3.72
C LEU A 120 17.31 11.50 4.40
N LEU A 121 16.03 11.44 4.77
CA LEU A 121 15.43 10.26 5.38
C LEU A 121 15.23 9.12 4.36
N PHE A 122 14.79 9.44 3.15
CA PHE A 122 14.52 8.46 2.11
C PHE A 122 15.68 8.37 1.10
N PRO A 123 16.43 7.26 1.06
CA PRO A 123 17.39 7.03 -0.02
C PRO A 123 16.65 6.99 -1.37
N ASN A 124 17.33 7.32 -2.46
CA ASN A 124 16.76 7.40 -3.81
C ASN A 124 15.60 8.41 -3.99
N SER A 125 15.40 9.34 -3.05
CA SER A 125 14.38 10.38 -3.16
C SER A 125 14.83 11.62 -3.93
N GLN A 126 13.93 12.18 -4.73
CA GLN A 126 14.14 13.39 -5.52
C GLN A 126 13.20 14.50 -5.09
N ARG A 127 13.75 15.70 -4.87
CA ARG A 127 12.94 16.88 -4.52
C ARG A 127 12.54 17.62 -5.80
N LEU A 128 11.24 17.82 -5.98
CA LEU A 128 10.69 18.60 -7.09
C LEU A 128 10.31 20.01 -6.60
N ASN A 129 10.71 21.03 -7.35
CA ASN A 129 10.27 22.41 -7.10
C ASN A 129 8.84 22.59 -7.60
N ARG A 130 7.92 22.99 -6.72
CA ARG A 130 6.51 23.05 -7.10
C ARG A 130 6.17 24.16 -8.09
N GLY A 131 6.73 25.36 -7.93
CA GLY A 131 6.41 26.52 -8.76
C GLY A 131 4.91 26.75 -8.91
N ASN A 132 4.45 27.03 -10.14
CA ASN A 132 3.03 27.20 -10.47
C ASN A 132 2.33 25.92 -10.98
N TYR A 133 2.98 24.76 -10.92
CA TYR A 133 2.37 23.52 -11.40
C TYR A 133 1.06 23.22 -10.65
N ALA A 134 0.07 22.63 -11.32
CA ALA A 134 -1.15 22.12 -10.69
C ALA A 134 -0.92 20.70 -10.13
N ASN A 135 -1.73 20.26 -9.16
CA ASN A 135 -1.55 18.93 -8.53
C ASN A 135 -1.69 17.82 -9.59
N LYS A 136 -2.65 17.98 -10.50
CA LYS A 136 -2.87 17.06 -11.63
C LYS A 136 -1.64 16.93 -12.50
N GLN A 137 -1.05 18.06 -12.91
CA GLN A 137 0.16 18.08 -13.74
C GLN A 137 1.35 17.40 -13.05
N LEU A 138 1.51 17.60 -11.74
CA LEU A 138 2.56 16.92 -10.99
C LEU A 138 2.37 15.40 -10.95
N VAL A 139 1.14 14.95 -10.69
CA VAL A 139 0.81 13.52 -10.68
C VAL A 139 1.03 12.93 -12.07
N GLU A 140 0.63 13.62 -13.14
CA GLU A 140 0.85 13.18 -14.53
C GLU A 140 2.34 13.07 -14.87
N ALA A 141 3.16 14.04 -14.45
CA ALA A 141 4.61 14.00 -14.64
C ALA A 141 5.26 12.86 -13.85
N CYS A 142 4.80 12.61 -12.62
CA CYS A 142 5.28 11.49 -11.81
C CYS A 142 4.89 10.14 -12.41
N CYS A 143 3.66 10.01 -12.94
CA CYS A 143 3.19 8.85 -13.68
C CYS A 143 4.06 8.57 -14.92
N ALA A 144 4.34 9.60 -15.72
CA ALA A 144 5.14 9.47 -16.94
C ALA A 144 6.57 9.00 -16.64
N ASN A 145 7.13 9.43 -15.51
CA ASN A 145 8.47 9.07 -15.05
C ASN A 145 8.51 7.77 -14.23
N GLN A 146 7.40 7.02 -14.18
CA GLN A 146 7.24 5.76 -13.44
C GLN A 146 7.65 5.85 -11.97
N VAL A 147 7.41 7.01 -11.35
CA VAL A 147 7.62 7.24 -9.91
C VAL A 147 6.72 6.29 -9.12
N THR A 148 7.25 5.67 -8.06
CA THR A 148 6.50 4.72 -7.22
C THR A 148 5.68 5.46 -6.17
N ASP A 149 6.30 6.47 -5.56
CA ASP A 149 5.78 7.17 -4.38
C ASP A 149 5.94 8.68 -4.54
N PHE A 150 4.88 9.41 -4.23
CA PHE A 150 4.84 10.86 -4.30
C PHE A 150 4.41 11.43 -2.95
N ILE A 151 5.28 12.25 -2.36
CA ILE A 151 5.08 12.83 -1.04
C ILE A 151 4.85 14.33 -1.22
N ILE A 152 3.71 14.82 -0.73
CA ILE A 152 3.42 16.25 -0.66
C ILE A 152 3.49 16.69 0.81
N LEU A 153 4.30 17.70 1.07
CA LEU A 153 4.42 18.34 2.38
C LEU A 153 3.57 19.60 2.42
N HIS A 154 2.62 19.63 3.35
CA HIS A 154 1.78 20.79 3.62
C HIS A 154 2.09 21.36 5.00
N GLU A 155 2.07 22.68 5.10
CA GLU A 155 2.17 23.42 6.35
C GLU A 155 0.80 24.04 6.62
N THR A 156 0.27 23.83 7.83
CA THR A 156 -0.94 24.51 8.28
C THR A 156 -0.55 25.56 9.32
N ARG A 157 -0.88 26.83 9.05
CA ARG A 157 -0.61 27.95 9.95
C ARG A 157 -1.90 28.31 10.70
N HIS A 158 -2.05 27.83 11.93
CA HIS A 158 -3.02 28.39 12.87
C HIS A 158 -2.29 29.34 13.83
N SER A 159 -2.96 30.37 14.36
CA SER A 159 -2.29 31.41 15.19
C SER A 159 -1.67 30.85 16.48
N THR A 160 -2.09 29.66 16.91
CA THR A 160 -1.62 28.99 18.12
C THR A 160 -0.75 27.77 17.85
N PHE A 161 -0.80 27.18 16.66
CA PHE A 161 -0.05 25.96 16.31
C PHE A 161 0.37 25.93 14.84
N SER A 162 1.62 25.53 14.59
CA SER A 162 2.09 25.16 13.25
C SER A 162 2.18 23.64 13.17
N SER A 163 1.47 23.04 12.23
CA SER A 163 1.52 21.60 11.98
C SER A 163 2.01 21.32 10.56
N ILE A 164 2.80 20.26 10.41
CA ILE A 164 3.24 19.78 9.10
C ILE A 164 2.48 18.49 8.83
N CYS A 165 1.75 18.48 7.72
CA CYS A 165 0.98 17.36 7.26
C CYS A 165 1.74 16.68 6.11
N PHE A 166 1.93 15.38 6.26
CA PHE A 166 2.37 14.52 5.18
C PHE A 166 1.16 14.03 4.41
N GLN A 167 1.22 14.16 3.10
CA GLN A 167 0.31 13.50 2.20
C GLN A 167 1.13 12.53 1.37
N PHE A 168 1.07 11.25 1.72
CA PHE A 168 1.67 10.19 0.92
C PHE A 168 0.74 9.84 -0.23
N LEU A 169 1.29 9.55 -1.41
CA LEU A 169 0.53 9.15 -2.58
C LEU A 169 1.27 8.03 -3.29
N LYS A 170 0.73 6.82 -3.23
CA LYS A 170 1.26 5.68 -3.96
C LYS A 170 0.79 5.75 -5.41
N MET A 171 1.72 5.90 -6.36
CA MET A 171 1.40 6.13 -7.77
C MET A 171 1.01 4.84 -8.50
N ARG A 172 1.51 3.68 -8.03
CA ARG A 172 1.17 2.35 -8.56
C ARG A 172 -0.02 1.69 -7.83
N ALA A 173 -0.47 2.22 -6.69
CA ALA A 173 -1.65 1.68 -6.02
C ALA A 173 -2.91 2.00 -6.81
N LYS A 174 -3.83 1.03 -6.85
CA LYS A 174 -5.14 1.18 -7.49
C LYS A 174 -6.10 2.03 -6.65
N GLU A 175 -5.70 2.37 -5.43
CA GLU A 175 -6.34 3.31 -4.51
C GLU A 175 -5.33 4.41 -4.12
N LEU A 176 -5.73 5.68 -4.27
CA LEU A 176 -4.98 6.81 -3.75
C LEU A 176 -5.18 6.85 -2.22
N PHE A 177 -4.29 6.20 -1.48
CA PHE A 177 -4.29 6.32 -0.03
C PHE A 177 -3.75 7.70 0.36
N LEU A 178 -4.63 8.54 0.88
CA LEU A 178 -4.29 9.82 1.46
C LEU A 178 -4.06 9.62 2.97
N SER A 179 -2.90 9.15 3.38
CA SER A 179 -2.57 9.14 4.80
C SER A 179 -2.12 10.54 5.22
N LEU A 180 -2.99 11.26 5.93
CA LEU A 180 -2.66 12.50 6.63
C LEU A 180 -2.01 12.14 7.96
N ILE A 181 -0.69 12.05 7.99
CA ILE A 181 0.03 12.00 9.26
C ILE A 181 0.27 13.47 9.67
N GLY A 182 -0.55 13.95 10.61
CA GLY A 182 -0.35 15.23 11.26
C GLY A 182 0.75 15.10 12.30
N MET A 183 1.90 15.71 12.08
CA MET A 183 2.91 15.87 13.11
C MET A 183 2.73 17.24 13.76
N THR A 184 2.18 17.24 14.97
CA THR A 184 2.15 18.40 15.87
C THR A 184 3.42 18.34 16.72
N GLY A 185 4.45 19.07 16.32
CA GLY A 185 5.70 19.15 17.07
C GLY A 185 6.30 20.55 16.95
N SER A 186 6.76 21.10 18.08
CA SER A 186 7.69 22.21 18.09
C SER A 186 8.92 21.80 17.29
N PHE A 187 9.32 22.66 16.34
CA PHE A 187 10.38 22.42 15.35
C PHE A 187 11.78 22.19 15.99
N SER A 188 11.89 22.23 17.33
CA SER A 188 13.12 22.01 18.10
C SER A 188 13.52 20.54 18.21
N ASP A 189 12.58 19.59 18.12
CA ASP A 189 12.86 18.19 18.47
C ASP A 189 13.02 17.34 17.21
N SER A 190 14.12 17.59 16.51
CA SER A 190 14.53 16.87 15.28
C SER A 190 14.69 15.35 15.48
N ILE A 191 14.91 14.90 16.71
CA ILE A 191 15.12 13.49 17.05
C ILE A 191 13.76 12.76 17.21
N PHE A 192 12.78 13.40 17.86
CA PHE A 192 11.45 12.81 18.09
C PHE A 192 10.67 12.68 16.77
N THR A 193 10.77 13.69 15.93
CA THR A 193 10.17 13.73 14.59
C THR A 193 10.76 12.67 13.67
N ARG A 194 12.09 12.45 13.69
CA ARG A 194 12.75 11.38 12.93
C ARG A 194 12.31 9.98 13.36
N LYS A 195 12.27 9.70 14.66
CA LYS A 195 11.93 8.35 15.16
C LYS A 195 10.47 7.98 14.86
N LEU A 196 9.54 8.90 15.10
CA LEU A 196 8.11 8.71 14.81
C LEU A 196 7.84 8.57 13.30
N MET A 197 8.56 9.32 12.47
CA MET A 197 8.43 9.26 11.02
C MET A 197 9.05 7.97 10.44
N VAL A 198 10.20 7.52 10.96
CA VAL A 198 10.82 6.24 10.57
C VAL A 198 9.92 5.07 10.94
N GLU A 199 9.44 4.98 12.18
CA GLU A 199 8.56 3.87 12.61
C GLU A 199 7.26 3.84 11.81
N LYS A 200 6.57 4.97 11.65
CA LYS A 200 5.29 5.00 10.94
C LYS A 200 5.43 4.87 9.42
N THR A 201 6.54 5.29 8.82
CA THR A 201 6.74 5.18 7.37
C THR A 201 7.34 3.85 6.95
N LEU A 202 8.22 3.23 7.76
CA LEU A 202 8.65 1.85 7.53
C LEU A 202 7.49 0.86 7.64
N LEU A 203 6.52 1.12 8.53
CA LEU A 203 5.30 0.32 8.60
C LEU A 203 4.41 0.46 7.35
N PHE A 204 4.58 1.55 6.59
CA PHE A 204 3.82 1.84 5.37
C PHE A 204 4.58 1.45 4.08
N MET A 205 5.90 1.25 4.19
CA MET A 205 6.79 0.87 3.08
C MET A 205 7.20 -0.62 3.09
N ARG A 206 6.94 -1.35 4.19
CA ARG A 206 6.92 -2.81 4.22
C ARG A 206 5.53 -3.32 3.85
#